data_AF-A0A973ETW9-F1
#
_entry.id   AF-A0A973ETW9-F1
#
_cell.length_a   1.000
_cell.length_b   1.000
_cell.length_c   1.000
_cell.angle_alpha   90.00
_cell.angle_beta   90.00
_cell.angle_gamma   90.00
#
_symmetry.space_group_name_H-M   'P 1'
#
loop_
_entity.id
_entity.type
_entity.pdbx_description
1 polymer ?
#
loop_
_entity_poly.entity_id
_entity_poly.type
_entity_poly.pdbx_seq_one_letter_code
_entity_poly.pdbx_strand_id
1 'polypeptide(L)' 'MSWLGFLGKEKKENLNKGLEKTKENVFTKLSRAVIGKSKVDDEVLDNLEEVLVSSDVGVATTIKIIKRI' A
#
# COMPACT_ATOMS: atom_id res chain seq x y z
N MET A 1 -3.75 -13.12 -15.53
CA MET A 1 -3.12 -13.14 -14.19
C MET A 1 -2.15 -14.31 -14.12
N SER A 2 -0.89 -14.13 -14.51
CA SER A 2 0.14 -15.16 -14.35
C SER A 2 1.52 -14.50 -14.41
N TRP A 3 1.93 -13.89 -13.30
CA TRP A 3 3.33 -13.48 -13.08
C TRP A 3 3.79 -14.04 -11.73
N LEU A 4 2.92 -14.00 -10.72
CA LEU A 4 3.23 -14.45 -9.36
C LEU A 4 3.22 -15.98 -9.18
N GLY A 5 2.73 -16.75 -10.17
CA GLY A 5 2.60 -18.21 -10.08
C GLY A 5 3.89 -18.99 -10.36
N PHE A 6 4.91 -18.36 -10.94
CA PHE A 6 6.16 -19.01 -11.36
C PHE A 6 7.38 -18.57 -10.52
N LEU A 7 7.14 -18.05 -9.31
CA LEU A 7 8.19 -17.63 -8.39
C LEU A 7 8.40 -18.74 -7.35
N GLY A 8 9.53 -19.46 -7.44
CA GLY A 8 9.86 -20.55 -6.51
C GLY A 8 9.80 -20.11 -5.03
N LYS A 9 9.50 -21.04 -4.12
CA LYS A 9 9.29 -20.77 -2.68
C LYS A 9 10.41 -19.91 -2.06
N GLU A 10 11.66 -20.24 -2.39
CA GLU A 10 12.86 -19.51 -1.92
C GLU A 10 12.92 -18.06 -2.42
N LYS A 11 12.61 -17.81 -3.72
CA LYS A 11 12.53 -16.44 -4.25
C LYS A 11 11.43 -15.64 -3.58
N LYS A 12 10.32 -16.29 -3.19
CA LYS A 12 9.20 -15.63 -2.50
C LYS A 12 9.61 -15.24 -1.08
N GLU A 13 10.29 -16.11 -0.35
CA GLU A 13 10.84 -15.79 0.96
C GLU A 13 11.85 -14.64 0.89
N ASN A 14 12.80 -14.70 -0.04
CA ASN A 14 13.80 -13.63 -0.21
C ASN A 14 13.15 -12.29 -0.57
N LEU A 15 12.14 -12.29 -1.45
CA LEU A 15 11.38 -11.09 -1.79
C LEU A 15 10.59 -10.55 -0.59
N ASN A 16 9.92 -11.42 0.16
CA ASN A 16 9.18 -11.02 1.37
C ASN A 16 10.11 -10.40 2.41
N LYS A 17 11.29 -10.99 2.61
CA LYS A 17 12.31 -10.50 3.54
C LYS A 17 12.89 -9.16 3.07
N GLY A 18 13.14 -9.00 1.77
CA GLY A 18 13.60 -7.73 1.20
C GLY A 18 12.58 -6.58 1.30
N LEU A 19 11.28 -6.91 1.25
CA LEU A 19 10.19 -5.93 1.34
C LEU A 19 9.64 -5.75 2.76
N GLU A 20 10.18 -6.45 3.76
CA GLU A 20 9.66 -6.48 5.13
C GLU A 20 9.55 -5.07 5.72
N LYS A 21 10.63 -4.29 5.65
CA LYS A 21 10.66 -2.89 6.13
C LYS A 21 9.69 -1.98 5.39
N THR A 22 9.58 -2.13 4.08
CA THR A 22 8.64 -1.34 3.27
C THR A 22 7.21 -1.65 3.66
N LYS A 23 6.90 -2.94 3.86
CA LYS A 23 5.57 -3.39 4.29
C LYS A 23 5.23 -2.83 5.67
N GLU A 24 6.14 -2.92 6.65
CA GLU A 24 5.92 -2.35 7.99
C GLU A 24 5.72 -0.83 7.96
N ASN A 25 6.54 -0.11 7.20
CA ASN A 25 6.43 1.35 7.08
C ASN A 25 5.10 1.78 6.45
N VAL A 26 4.68 1.13 5.37
CA VAL A 26 3.40 1.43 4.70
C VAL A 26 2.24 1.09 5.62
N PHE A 27 2.25 -0.07 6.28
CA PHE A 27 1.20 -0.45 7.23
C PHE A 27 1.12 0.53 8.40
N THR A 28 2.24 0.97 8.95
CA THR A 28 2.27 1.92 10.06
C THR A 28 1.67 3.27 9.67
N LYS A 29 2.01 3.78 8.47
CA LYS A 29 1.42 5.02 7.93
C LYS A 29 -0.09 4.87 7.73
N LEU A 30 -0.54 3.77 7.14
CA LEU A 30 -1.97 3.49 6.97
C LEU A 30 -2.70 3.40 8.31
N SER A 31 -2.17 2.64 9.27
CA SER A 31 -2.76 2.47 10.60
C SER A 31 -2.93 3.80 11.33
N ARG A 32 -2.00 4.75 11.13
CA ARG A 32 -2.12 6.12 11.68
C ARG A 32 -3.17 6.95 10.96
N ALA A 33 -3.26 6.85 9.62
CA ALA A 33 -4.25 7.58 8.84
C ALA A 33 -5.70 7.15 9.15
N VAL A 34 -5.90 5.91 9.60
CA VAL A 34 -7.24 5.36 9.90
C VAL A 34 -7.54 5.26 11.40
N ILE A 35 -6.62 5.68 12.29
CA ILE A 35 -6.81 5.54 13.73
C ILE A 35 -7.99 6.38 14.21
N GLY A 36 -8.92 5.76 14.95
CA GLY A 36 -10.12 6.44 15.45
C GLY A 36 -11.25 6.63 14.42
N LYS A 37 -11.06 6.18 13.17
CA LYS A 37 -12.10 6.15 12.13
C LYS A 37 -12.74 4.76 12.09
N SER A 38 -14.08 4.70 12.21
CA SER A 38 -14.83 3.44 12.18
C SER A 38 -15.27 3.02 10.77
N LYS A 39 -15.17 3.94 9.81
CA LYS A 39 -15.50 3.76 8.39
C LYS A 39 -14.47 4.48 7.54
N VAL A 40 -14.30 4.00 6.30
CA VAL A 40 -13.55 4.71 5.28
C VAL A 40 -14.45 5.83 4.74
N ASP A 41 -14.13 7.07 5.09
CA ASP A 41 -14.79 8.29 4.64
C ASP A 41 -13.87 9.08 3.68
N ASP A 42 -14.37 10.18 3.12
CA ASP A 42 -13.62 10.99 2.15
C ASP A 42 -12.32 11.55 2.76
N GLU A 43 -12.32 11.88 4.05
CA GLU A 43 -11.14 12.33 4.77
C GLU A 43 -10.05 11.23 4.85
N VAL A 44 -10.45 9.98 5.07
CA VAL A 44 -9.53 8.84 5.04
C VAL A 44 -8.96 8.63 3.63
N LEU A 45 -9.77 8.80 2.59
CA LEU A 45 -9.32 8.66 1.20
C LEU A 45 -8.33 9.75 0.80
N ASP A 46 -8.57 11.00 1.21
CA ASP A 46 -7.65 12.13 0.98
C ASP A 46 -6.30 11.92 1.68
N ASN A 47 -6.33 11.50 2.95
CA ASN A 47 -5.10 11.18 3.69
C ASN A 47 -4.32 10.02 3.05
N LEU A 48 -5.02 9.02 2.53
CA LEU A 48 -4.39 7.91 1.81
C LEU A 48 -3.77 8.37 0.48
N GLU A 49 -4.43 9.28 -0.25
CA GLU A 49 -3.89 9.88 -1.47
C GLU A 49 -2.56 10.61 -1.21
N GLU A 50 -2.50 11.43 -0.16
CA GLU A 50 -1.27 12.14 0.23
C GLU A 50 -0.13 11.18 0.59
N VAL A 51 -0.43 10.12 1.35
CA VAL A 51 0.54 9.08 1.72
C VAL A 51 1.07 8.34 0.49
N LEU A 52 0.21 8.03 -0.49
CA LEU A 52 0.61 7.33 -1.71
C LEU A 52 1.47 8.23 -2.61
N VAL A 53 1.08 9.50 -2.79
CA VAL A 53 1.86 10.46 -3.58
C VAL A 53 3.24 10.69 -2.96
N SER A 54 3.33 10.82 -1.63
CA SER A 54 4.61 10.99 -0.90
C SER A 54 5.46 9.72 -0.83
N SER A 55 4.95 8.57 -1.28
CA SER A 55 5.66 7.28 -1.27
C SER A 55 6.11 6.85 -2.68
N ASP A 56 6.34 7.81 -3.58
CA ASP A 56 6.83 7.60 -4.96
C ASP A 56 5.90 6.74 -5.85
N VAL A 57 4.61 6.64 -5.52
CA VAL A 57 3.63 5.90 -6.35
C VAL A 57 3.21 6.70 -7.59
N GLY A 58 3.25 8.04 -7.50
CA GLY A 58 2.90 8.97 -8.57
C GLY A 58 1.39 9.24 -8.69
N VAL A 59 1.03 10.47 -9.04
CA VAL A 59 -0.35 11.00 -9.05
C VAL A 59 -1.31 10.12 -9.86
N ALA A 60 -0.93 9.77 -11.09
CA ALA A 60 -1.80 8.99 -11.97
C ALA A 60 -2.11 7.57 -11.43
N THR A 61 -1.16 6.96 -10.74
CA THR A 61 -1.32 5.64 -10.13
C THR A 61 -2.11 5.75 -8.84
N THR A 62 -1.85 6.77 -8.02
CA THR A 62 -2.60 7.04 -6.80
C THR A 62 -4.09 7.22 -7.07
N ILE A 63 -4.47 8.05 -8.05
CA ILE A 63 -5.88 8.25 -8.44
C ILE A 63 -6.56 6.92 -8.84
N LYS A 64 -5.83 6.03 -9.53
CA LYS A 64 -6.35 4.71 -9.91
C LYS A 64 -6.54 3.78 -8.71
N ILE A 65 -5.71 3.91 -7.69
CA ILE A 65 -5.81 3.12 -6.45
C ILE A 65 -7.00 3.62 -5.63
N ILE A 66 -7.11 4.93 -5.39
CA ILE A 66 -8.20 5.53 -4.61
C ILE A 66 -9.57 5.22 -5.23
N LYS A 67 -9.73 5.32 -6.57
CA LYS A 67 -10.98 4.98 -7.26
C LYS A 67 -11.41 3.51 -7.19
N ARG A 68 -10.52 2.60 -6.77
CA ARG A 68 -10.80 1.16 -6.65
C ARG A 68 -11.17 0.73 -5.24
N ILE A 69 -10.99 1.62 -4.27
CA ILE A 69 -11.33 1.43 -2.85
C ILE A 69 -12.73 2.03 -2.65
#